data_AF-A0A0L0FVF0-F1
#
_entry.id   AF-A0A0L0FVF0-F1
#
_cell.length_a   1.000
_cell.length_b   1.000
_cell.length_c   1.000
_cell.angle_alpha   90.00
_cell.angle_beta   90.00
_cell.angle_gamma   90.00
#
_symmetry.space_group_name_H-M   'P 1'
#
loop_
_entity.id
_entity.type
_entity.pdbx_description
1 polymer ?
#
loop_
_entity_poly.entity_id
_entity_poly.type
_entity_poly.pdbx_seq_one_letter_code
_entity_poly.pdbx_strand_id
1 'polypeptide(L)'
;MTTRKKGRKDDGPDGDDQRLHGMRETDTSVDEILESDKKIADFTARMLNAEEDATLAMDQGRINQASLRMTIAKHFQSKIDTELRIVYAEKTVNSKKFVKDIGVT
;
A
#
# COMPACT_ATOMS: atom_id res chain seq x y z
N MET A 1 -68.37 14.53 25.87
CA MET A 1 -67.69 15.04 24.65
C MET A 1 -66.90 13.87 24.05
N THR A 2 -67.41 13.22 22.99
CA THR A 2 -67.01 13.42 21.57
C THR A 2 -65.48 13.32 21.40
N THR A 3 -64.89 12.45 20.57
CA THR A 3 -65.21 12.02 19.18
C THR A 3 -64.17 10.96 18.74
N ARG A 4 -64.49 9.94 17.93
CA ARG A 4 -64.16 9.79 16.48
C ARG A 4 -62.73 10.26 16.10
N LYS A 5 -61.94 9.62 15.22
CA LYS A 5 -62.26 8.93 13.97
C LYS A 5 -60.96 8.30 13.40
N LYS A 6 -61.14 7.15 12.74
CA LYS A 6 -60.41 6.54 11.62
C LYS A 6 -59.52 7.47 10.77
N GLY A 7 -58.32 6.98 10.39
CA GLY A 7 -57.53 7.46 9.25
C GLY A 7 -56.88 6.28 8.52
N ARG A 8 -57.20 6.10 7.23
CA ARG A 8 -56.53 5.21 6.26
C ARG A 8 -55.57 6.04 5.39
N LYS A 9 -54.45 5.45 4.98
CA LYS A 9 -53.66 5.65 3.74
C LYS A 9 -52.84 4.34 3.59
N ASP A 10 -53.07 3.39 2.68
CA ASP A 10 -52.92 3.41 1.20
C ASP A 10 -51.85 4.38 0.71
N ASP A 11 -50.71 3.85 0.26
CA ASP A 11 -50.00 4.20 -0.97
C ASP A 11 -48.71 3.35 -1.11
N GLY A 12 -48.72 2.44 -2.10
CA GLY A 12 -47.64 2.16 -3.07
C GLY A 12 -46.23 1.70 -2.62
N PRO A 13 -45.63 0.70 -3.30
CA PRO A 13 -44.21 0.36 -3.13
C PRO A 13 -43.38 1.42 -3.85
N ASP A 14 -42.46 2.06 -3.15
CA ASP A 14 -41.67 3.14 -3.72
C ASP A 14 -40.20 3.01 -3.30
N GLY A 15 -39.34 3.20 -4.28
CA GLY A 15 -37.97 3.64 -4.06
C GLY A 15 -36.95 2.53 -4.00
N ASP A 16 -36.42 2.22 -5.17
CA ASP A 16 -35.03 1.85 -5.37
C ASP A 16 -34.10 2.58 -4.39
N ASP A 17 -33.29 1.83 -3.65
CA ASP A 17 -31.96 2.31 -3.29
C ASP A 17 -31.00 1.13 -3.28
N GLN A 18 -30.43 0.95 -4.47
CA GLN A 18 -29.22 0.20 -4.73
C GLN A 18 -28.12 0.71 -3.79
N ARG A 19 -27.86 -0.02 -2.70
CA ARG A 19 -26.52 -0.02 -2.12
C ARG A 19 -25.85 -1.32 -2.51
N LEU A 20 -25.29 -1.27 -3.72
CA LEU A 20 -24.23 -2.14 -4.18
C LEU A 20 -23.22 -2.31 -3.05
N HIS A 21 -23.32 -3.43 -2.33
CA HIS A 21 -22.34 -3.85 -1.34
C HIS A 21 -21.27 -4.68 -2.04
N GLY A 22 -20.72 -4.12 -3.12
CA GLY A 22 -19.59 -4.67 -3.84
C GLY A 22 -18.53 -3.57 -3.89
N MET A 23 -17.27 -3.94 -3.70
CA MET A 23 -16.08 -3.08 -3.61
C MET A 23 -15.68 -2.67 -2.18
N ARG A 24 -15.30 -3.66 -1.36
CA ARG A 24 -14.45 -3.42 -0.17
C ARG A 24 -13.15 -4.25 -0.22
N GLU A 25 -12.70 -4.62 -1.42
CA GLU A 25 -11.48 -5.42 -1.61
C GLU A 25 -10.38 -4.67 -2.36
N THR A 26 -10.66 -3.50 -2.95
CA THR A 26 -9.69 -2.71 -3.72
C THR A 26 -8.92 -1.71 -2.87
N ASP A 27 -9.53 -1.13 -1.84
CA ASP A 27 -8.93 -0.03 -1.06
C ASP A 27 -7.68 -0.47 -0.31
N THR A 28 -7.70 -1.66 0.32
CA THR A 28 -6.57 -2.17 1.12
C THR A 28 -5.31 -2.37 0.28
N SER A 29 -5.44 -2.89 -0.94
CA SER A 29 -4.30 -3.18 -1.81
C SER A 29 -3.62 -1.92 -2.36
N VAL A 30 -4.38 -0.85 -2.57
CA VAL A 30 -3.82 0.43 -3.04
C VAL A 30 -3.11 1.14 -1.90
N ASP A 31 -3.69 1.13 -0.69
CA ASP A 31 -3.09 1.73 0.50
C ASP A 31 -1.76 1.03 0.89
N GLU A 32 -1.68 -0.29 0.78
CA GLU A 32 -0.46 -1.06 1.06
C GLU A 32 0.65 -0.80 0.03
N ILE A 33 0.32 -0.71 -1.26
CA ILE A 33 1.28 -0.36 -2.32
C ILE A 33 1.84 1.05 -2.09
N LEU A 34 0.98 2.02 -1.76
CA LEU A 34 1.40 3.39 -1.46
C LEU A 34 2.30 3.47 -0.23
N GLU A 35 2.11 2.59 0.76
CA GLU A 35 2.95 2.52 1.95
C GLU A 35 4.33 1.89 1.63
N SER A 36 4.38 0.83 0.81
CA SER A 36 5.64 0.26 0.34
C SER A 36 6.45 1.23 -0.52
N ASP A 37 5.81 2.01 -1.39
CA ASP A 37 6.50 3.03 -2.19
C ASP A 37 7.14 4.11 -1.31
N LYS A 38 6.46 4.56 -0.25
CA LYS A 38 7.02 5.51 0.73
C LYS A 38 8.22 4.92 1.46
N LYS A 39 8.14 3.65 1.89
CA LYS A 39 9.26 2.96 2.56
C LYS A 39 10.47 2.82 1.65
N ILE A 40 10.25 2.43 0.39
CA ILE A 40 11.33 2.32 -0.61
C ILE A 40 11.99 3.68 -0.82
N ALA A 41 11.22 4.76 -0.90
CA ALA A 41 11.76 6.12 -1.02
C ALA A 41 12.59 6.54 0.21
N ASP A 42 12.10 6.29 1.43
CA ASP A 42 12.85 6.57 2.68
C ASP A 42 14.16 5.76 2.75
N PHE A 43 14.11 4.46 2.44
CA PHE A 43 15.32 3.63 2.43
C PHE A 43 16.31 4.07 1.36
N THR A 44 15.83 4.48 0.18
CA THR A 44 16.68 5.00 -0.89
C THR A 44 17.38 6.29 -0.45
N ALA A 45 16.66 7.22 0.17
CA ALA A 45 17.26 8.45 0.69
C ALA A 45 18.34 8.17 1.75
N ARG A 46 18.09 7.23 2.67
CA ARG A 46 19.07 6.84 3.70
C ARG A 46 20.28 6.11 3.13
N MET A 47 20.08 5.30 2.10
CA MET A 47 21.17 4.63 1.39
C MET A 47 22.09 5.66 0.72
N LEU A 48 21.52 6.58 -0.07
CA LEU A 48 22.28 7.63 -0.76
C LEU A 48 23.05 8.53 0.21
N ASN A 49 22.41 8.95 1.31
CA ASN A 49 23.09 9.73 2.35
C ASN A 49 24.27 8.96 2.96
N ALA A 50 24.13 7.64 3.18
CA ALA A 50 25.21 6.82 3.69
C ALA A 50 26.34 6.65 2.67
N GLU A 51 26.04 6.55 1.38
CA GLU A 51 27.04 6.51 0.30
C GLU A 51 27.80 7.83 0.15
N GLU A 52 27.10 8.97 0.25
CA GLU A 52 27.73 10.30 0.25
C GLU A 52 28.68 10.47 1.44
N ASP A 53 28.22 10.12 2.65
CA ASP A 53 29.04 10.15 3.86
C ASP A 53 30.24 9.21 3.76
N ALA A 54 30.10 8.06 3.10
CA ALA A 54 31.20 7.12 2.87
C ALA A 54 32.25 7.75 1.96
N THR A 55 31.82 8.35 0.85
CA THR A 55 32.68 9.06 -0.10
C THR A 55 33.45 10.19 0.61
N LEU A 56 32.76 11.03 1.38
CA LEU A 56 33.40 12.11 2.14
C LEU A 56 34.42 11.57 3.16
N ALA A 57 34.11 10.46 3.84
CA ALA A 57 35.04 9.83 4.76
C ALA A 57 36.27 9.25 4.05
N MET A 58 36.11 8.70 2.83
CA MET A 58 37.22 8.23 1.99
C MET A 58 38.13 9.38 1.57
N ASP A 59 37.58 10.49 1.10
CA ASP A 59 38.34 11.68 0.69
C ASP A 59 39.18 12.25 1.84
N GLN A 60 38.72 12.06 3.07
CA GLN A 60 39.40 12.50 4.29
C GLN A 60 40.31 11.43 4.90
N GLY A 61 40.49 10.27 4.25
CA GLY A 61 41.32 9.17 4.72
C GLY A 61 40.76 8.42 5.94
N ARG A 62 39.49 8.60 6.30
CA ARG A 62 38.83 7.97 7.45
C ARG A 62 38.26 6.61 7.09
N ILE A 63 39.13 5.64 6.81
CA ILE A 63 38.75 4.33 6.25
C ILE A 63 37.74 3.58 7.12
N ASN A 64 37.89 3.59 8.45
CA ASN A 64 36.93 2.92 9.34
C ASN A 64 35.54 3.54 9.28
N GLN A 65 35.46 4.87 9.18
CA GLN A 65 34.19 5.57 9.06
C GLN A 65 33.54 5.30 7.69
N ALA A 66 34.33 5.32 6.61
CA ALA A 66 33.85 4.97 5.28
C ALA A 66 33.29 3.54 5.23
N SER A 67 34.01 2.57 5.80
CA SER A 67 33.57 1.16 5.89
C SER A 67 32.25 0.99 6.66
N LEU A 68 32.12 1.71 7.78
CA LEU A 68 30.87 1.72 8.56
C LEU A 68 29.71 2.28 7.72
N ARG A 69 29.94 3.41 7.02
CA ARG A 69 28.92 4.04 6.18
C ARG A 69 28.49 3.17 5.00
N MET A 70 29.43 2.49 4.33
CA MET A 70 29.12 1.50 3.30
C MET A 70 28.31 0.32 3.83
N THR A 71 28.58 -0.12 5.08
CA THR A 71 27.78 -1.19 5.71
C THR A 71 26.34 -0.74 5.93
N ILE A 72 26.13 0.52 6.33
CA ILE A 72 24.80 1.11 6.47
C ILE A 72 24.09 1.20 5.10
N ALA A 73 24.79 1.63 4.04
CA ALA A 73 24.22 1.68 2.70
C ALA A 73 23.74 0.29 2.24
N LYS A 74 24.57 -0.75 2.39
CA LYS A 74 24.21 -2.15 2.06
C LYS A 74 23.01 -2.65 2.86
N HIS A 75 22.88 -2.25 4.12
CA HIS A 75 21.73 -2.60 4.94
C HIS A 75 20.43 -2.02 4.36
N PHE A 76 20.44 -0.76 3.94
CA PHE A 76 19.28 -0.15 3.30
C PHE A 76 19.00 -0.72 1.91
N GLN A 77 20.03 -1.04 1.13
CA GLN A 77 19.87 -1.76 -0.14
C GLN A 77 19.11 -3.09 0.06
N SER A 78 19.51 -3.91 1.04
CA SER A 78 18.82 -5.16 1.36
C SER A 78 17.35 -4.96 1.75
N LYS A 79 17.03 -3.87 2.46
CA LYS A 79 15.65 -3.50 2.77
C LYS A 79 14.84 -3.11 1.53
N ILE A 80 15.44 -2.35 0.62
CA ILE A 80 14.81 -1.98 -0.66
C ILE A 80 14.49 -3.25 -1.46
N ASP A 81 15.45 -4.17 -1.58
CA ASP A 81 15.26 -5.44 -2.29
C ASP A 81 14.11 -6.28 -1.68
N THR A 82 14.01 -6.27 -0.35
CA THR A 82 12.95 -6.98 0.37
C THR A 82 11.58 -6.37 0.09
N GLU A 83 11.42 -5.05 0.20
CA GLU A 83 10.15 -4.36 -0.08
C GLU A 83 9.74 -4.53 -1.55
N LEU A 84 10.68 -4.40 -2.49
CA LEU A 84 10.40 -4.65 -3.91
C LEU A 84 9.89 -6.08 -4.13
N ARG A 85 10.50 -7.08 -3.48
CA ARG A 85 10.05 -8.48 -3.58
C ARG A 85 8.63 -8.67 -3.06
N ILE A 86 8.24 -7.99 -1.98
CA ILE A 86 6.87 -8.01 -1.44
C ILE A 86 5.91 -7.42 -2.47
N VAL A 87 6.20 -6.22 -2.98
CA VAL A 87 5.36 -5.54 -3.99
C VAL A 87 5.19 -6.38 -5.26
N TYR A 88 6.26 -7.02 -5.73
CA TYR A 88 6.16 -7.93 -6.88
C TYR A 88 5.30 -9.17 -6.57
N ALA A 89 5.47 -9.78 -5.40
CA ALA A 89 4.67 -10.93 -5.00
C ALA A 89 3.17 -10.57 -4.93
N GLU A 90 2.81 -9.46 -4.32
CA GLU A 90 1.43 -8.97 -4.21
C GLU A 90 0.80 -8.71 -5.58
N LYS A 91 1.52 -8.04 -6.49
CA LYS A 91 1.07 -7.83 -7.88
C LYS A 91 0.76 -9.15 -8.59
N THR A 92 1.61 -10.17 -8.41
CA THR A 92 1.40 -11.48 -9.03
C THR A 92 0.23 -12.28 -8.43
N VAL A 93 0.00 -12.16 -7.12
CA VAL A 93 -1.16 -12.79 -6.45
C VAL A 93 -2.47 -12.15 -6.93
N ASN A 94 -2.51 -10.81 -7.01
CA ASN A 94 -3.69 -10.09 -7.49
C ASN A 94 -4.00 -10.40 -8.95
N SER A 95 -2.98 -10.53 -9.81
CA SER A 95 -3.16 -10.96 -11.19
C SER A 95 -3.76 -12.37 -11.31
N LYS A 96 -3.32 -13.32 -10.48
CA LYS A 96 -3.86 -14.70 -10.48
C LYS A 96 -5.28 -14.78 -9.94
N LYS A 97 -5.62 -14.01 -8.90
CA LYS A 97 -6.99 -13.93 -8.38
C LYS A 97 -7.95 -13.41 -9.45
N PHE A 98 -7.55 -12.34 -10.16
CA PHE A 98 -8.35 -11.80 -11.26
C PHE A 98 -8.63 -12.86 -12.34
N VAL A 99 -7.61 -13.59 -12.82
CA VAL A 99 -7.80 -14.66 -13.84
C VAL A 99 -8.76 -15.77 -13.37
N LYS A 100 -8.74 -16.14 -12.09
CA LYS A 100 -9.66 -17.13 -11.53
C LYS A 100 -11.11 -16.62 -11.49
N ASP A 101 -11.30 -15.33 -11.20
CA ASP A 101 -12.63 -14.72 -11.05
C ASP A 101 -13.32 -14.43 -12.38
N ILE A 102 -12.58 -14.22 -13.49
CA ILE A 102 -13.17 -14.06 -14.84
C ILE A 102 -13.56 -15.39 -15.51
N GLY A 103 -13.30 -16.53 -14.88
CA GLY A 103 -13.79 -17.82 -15.34
C GLY A 103 -13.31 -18.22 -16.73
N VAL A 104 -12.02 -18.55 -16.87
CA VAL A 104 -11.60 -19.51 -17.89
C VAL A 104 -11.25 -20.79 -17.16
N THR A 105 -12.07 -21.80 -17.40
CA THR A 105 -11.92 -23.18 -16.90
C THR A 105 -10.73 -23.87 -17.53
#